data_AF-A0A955RL36-F1
#
_entry.id   AF-A0A955RL36-F1
#
_cell.length_a   1.000
_cell.length_b   1.000
_cell.length_c   1.000
_cell.angle_alpha   90.00
_cell.angle_beta   90.00
_cell.angle_gamma   90.00
#
_symmetry.space_group_name_H-M   'P 1'
#
loop_
_entity.id
_entity.type
_entity.pdbx_description
1 polymer ?
#
loop_
_entity_poly.entity_id
_entity_poly.type
_entity_poly.pdbx_seq_one_letter_code
_entity_poly.pdbx_strand_id
1 'polypeptide(L)'
;MEQTDDPSPSKVTYMRDSKQKYIFLVFLFFLGISILVNIVDPGGRKDAVQQLRVNDYVEVAGETFDFIIQDIEDLKIEKTQQIRNQQFLLWQSTSPGAYEALIREQCAAVGCNAEQVIRVMYCESKGNALATNGRYLGLFQHDQYYWIIRAQRYGIPGASVFDPYSQIHVTTRMFSEGLEYLWQCK
;
A
#
# COMPACT_ATOMS: atom_id res chain seq x y z
N MET A 1 -25.47 -31.98 10.33
CA MET A 1 -25.15 -31.11 11.48
C MET A 1 -24.88 -29.75 10.86
N GLU A 2 -25.92 -28.92 10.82
CA GLU A 2 -25.91 -27.62 10.15
C GLU A 2 -25.34 -26.61 11.13
N GLN A 3 -24.11 -26.17 10.87
CA GLN A 3 -23.44 -25.16 11.66
C GLN A 3 -23.93 -23.79 11.17
N THR A 4 -24.73 -23.13 11.99
CA THR A 4 -25.19 -21.77 11.74
C THR A 4 -24.05 -20.81 12.08
N ASP A 5 -23.47 -20.21 11.04
CA ASP A 5 -22.50 -19.14 11.20
C ASP A 5 -23.22 -17.88 11.70
N ASP A 6 -22.93 -17.51 12.94
CA ASP A 6 -23.33 -16.24 13.55
C ASP A 6 -22.61 -15.08 12.82
N PRO A 7 -23.31 -14.07 12.27
CA PRO A 7 -22.65 -12.96 11.59
C PRO A 7 -21.91 -12.10 12.61
N SER A 8 -20.60 -12.37 12.72
CA SER A 8 -19.64 -11.46 13.34
C SER A 8 -19.90 -10.04 12.84
N PRO A 9 -20.05 -9.05 13.73
CA PRO A 9 -20.40 -7.69 13.34
C PRO A 9 -19.35 -7.18 12.34
N SER A 10 -19.81 -6.83 11.14
CA SER A 10 -18.92 -6.37 10.07
C SER A 10 -18.03 -5.22 10.55
N LYS A 11 -16.73 -5.28 10.25
CA LYS A 11 -15.71 -4.28 10.62
C LYS A 11 -16.09 -2.83 10.25
N VAL A 12 -17.00 -2.67 9.28
CA VAL A 12 -17.57 -1.37 8.87
C VAL A 12 -18.31 -0.69 10.02
N THR A 13 -18.99 -1.47 10.88
CA THR A 13 -19.70 -0.96 12.06
C THR A 13 -18.73 -0.45 13.12
N TYR A 14 -17.61 -1.16 13.32
CA TYR A 14 -16.54 -0.77 14.25
C TYR A 14 -15.83 0.52 13.80
N MET A 15 -15.60 0.68 12.49
CA MET A 15 -14.95 1.85 11.89
C MET A 15 -15.82 3.12 11.88
N ARG A 16 -17.16 2.98 11.86
CA ARG A 16 -18.07 4.13 11.98
C ARG A 16 -18.09 4.65 13.41
N ASP A 17 -18.06 3.75 14.38
CA ASP A 17 -18.04 4.07 15.81
C ASP A 17 -16.72 4.73 16.25
N SER A 18 -15.58 4.31 15.69
CA SER A 18 -14.29 4.95 15.97
C SER A 18 -14.22 6.40 15.46
N LYS A 19 -14.63 6.68 14.21
CA LYS A 19 -14.67 8.05 13.66
C LYS A 19 -15.56 8.99 14.48
N GLN A 20 -16.67 8.49 15.00
CA GLN A 20 -17.61 9.26 15.80
C GLN A 20 -17.05 9.57 17.20
N LYS A 21 -16.31 8.62 17.80
CA LYS A 21 -15.53 8.83 19.03
C LYS A 21 -14.38 9.82 18.84
N TYR A 22 -13.69 9.80 17.70
CA TYR A 22 -12.60 10.73 17.37
C TYR A 22 -13.06 12.19 17.27
N ILE A 23 -14.17 12.45 16.58
CA ILE A 23 -14.76 13.80 16.52
C ILE A 23 -15.12 14.27 17.92
N PHE A 24 -15.68 13.39 18.76
CA PHE A 24 -16.06 13.72 20.13
C PHE A 24 -14.85 14.03 21.03
N LEU A 25 -13.76 13.25 20.92
CA LEU A 25 -12.52 13.46 21.68
C LEU A 25 -11.79 14.75 21.28
N VAL A 26 -11.70 15.04 19.98
CA VAL A 26 -11.12 16.30 19.49
C VAL A 26 -11.98 17.48 19.94
N PHE A 27 -13.31 17.37 19.89
CA PHE A 27 -14.22 18.40 20.37
C PHE A 27 -14.03 18.65 21.88
N LEU A 28 -13.98 17.59 22.69
CA LEU A 28 -13.74 17.68 24.14
C LEU A 28 -12.36 18.27 24.47
N PHE A 29 -11.34 17.97 23.67
CA PHE A 29 -10.00 18.53 23.80
C PHE A 29 -9.99 20.06 23.57
N PHE A 30 -10.59 20.53 22.48
CA PHE A 30 -10.70 21.98 22.21
C PHE A 30 -11.65 22.70 23.18
N LEU A 31 -12.72 22.04 23.64
CA LEU A 31 -13.61 22.58 24.68
C LEU A 31 -12.86 22.69 26.01
N GLY A 32 -12.08 21.66 26.39
CA GLY A 32 -11.28 21.63 27.61
C GLY A 32 -10.20 22.72 27.64
N ILE A 33 -9.49 22.92 26.53
CA ILE A 33 -8.51 24.02 26.37
C ILE A 33 -9.19 25.38 26.52
N SER A 34 -10.34 25.58 25.87
CA SER A 34 -11.07 26.85 25.93
C SER A 34 -11.62 27.15 27.33
N ILE A 35 -12.01 26.13 28.08
CA ILE A 35 -12.50 26.25 29.47
C ILE A 35 -11.33 26.55 30.42
N LEU A 36 -10.18 25.88 30.28
CA LEU A 36 -8.99 26.11 31.12
C LEU A 36 -8.37 27.50 30.91
N VAL A 37 -8.36 28.01 29.67
CA VAL A 37 -7.86 29.37 29.37
C VAL A 37 -8.81 30.46 29.91
N ASN A 38 -10.12 30.21 29.97
CA ASN A 38 -11.09 31.20 30.46
C ASN A 38 -11.31 31.19 31.99
N ILE A 39 -11.02 30.08 32.69
CA ILE A 39 -11.18 30.00 34.15
C ILE A 39 -9.96 30.58 34.90
N VAL A 40 -8.81 30.71 34.24
CA VAL A 40 -7.54 31.00 34.92
C VAL A 40 -6.97 32.36 34.49
N ASP A 41 -7.42 33.38 35.24
CA ASP A 41 -6.72 34.64 35.57
C ASP A 41 -7.00 35.90 34.72
N PRO A 42 -7.86 36.83 35.19
CA PRO A 42 -7.88 38.21 34.71
C PRO A 42 -6.74 39.10 35.28
N GLY A 43 -5.82 38.56 36.09
CA GLY A 43 -4.90 39.32 36.98
C GLY A 43 -3.39 39.01 36.93
N GLY A 44 -2.90 38.19 35.99
CA GLY A 44 -1.49 38.16 35.55
C GLY A 44 -0.40 37.72 36.55
N ARG A 45 -0.63 36.73 37.43
CA ARG A 45 0.47 36.14 38.25
C ARG A 45 0.56 34.64 38.00
N LYS A 46 1.69 34.19 37.44
CA LYS A 46 1.95 32.78 37.08
C LYS A 46 2.74 32.07 38.18
N ASP A 47 2.08 31.28 39.01
CA ASP A 47 2.71 30.47 40.05
C ASP A 47 3.20 29.11 39.52
N ALA A 48 4.23 28.52 40.16
CA ALA A 48 4.90 27.29 39.74
C ALA A 48 3.97 26.06 39.60
N VAL A 49 2.85 26.03 40.33
CA VAL A 49 1.79 25.00 40.22
C VAL A 49 1.09 25.06 38.85
N GLN A 50 1.07 26.24 38.22
CA GLN A 50 0.45 26.48 36.93
C GLN A 50 1.33 25.97 35.77
N GLN A 51 2.66 26.05 35.91
CA GLN A 51 3.60 25.46 34.94
C GLN A 51 3.61 23.92 34.98
N LEU A 52 3.49 23.32 36.18
CA LEU A 52 3.41 21.86 36.33
C LEU A 52 2.18 21.27 35.62
N ARG A 53 0.99 21.86 35.80
CA ARG A 53 -0.22 21.37 35.10
C ARG A 53 -0.17 21.53 33.59
N VAL A 54 0.47 22.59 33.08
CA VAL A 54 0.63 22.78 31.62
C VAL A 54 1.57 21.73 31.04
N ASN A 55 2.64 21.36 31.75
CA ASN A 55 3.57 20.34 31.29
C ASN A 55 2.92 18.94 31.24
N ASP A 56 2.16 18.55 32.27
CA ASP A 56 1.43 17.28 32.28
C ASP A 56 0.41 17.20 31.13
N TYR A 57 -0.25 18.32 30.80
CA TYR A 57 -1.17 18.39 29.65
C TYR A 57 -0.47 18.29 28.31
N VAL A 58 0.73 18.87 28.16
CA VAL A 58 1.52 18.80 26.93
C VAL A 58 2.03 17.38 26.69
N GLU A 59 2.41 16.66 27.75
CA GLU A 59 2.84 15.27 27.67
C GLU A 59 1.69 14.35 27.23
N VAL A 60 0.53 14.44 27.88
CA VAL A 60 -0.67 13.65 27.52
C VAL A 60 -1.17 14.01 26.11
N ALA A 61 -1.08 15.28 25.71
CA ALA A 61 -1.42 15.71 24.35
C ALA A 61 -0.43 15.16 23.30
N GLY A 62 0.85 15.07 23.65
CA GLY A 62 1.89 14.46 22.81
C GLY A 62 1.62 12.98 22.56
N GLU A 63 1.38 12.20 23.61
CA GLU A 63 1.07 10.77 23.50
C GLU A 63 -0.20 10.51 22.67
N THR A 64 -1.22 11.36 22.84
CA THR A 64 -2.47 11.24 22.06
C THR A 64 -2.24 11.57 20.59
N PHE A 65 -1.38 12.54 20.28
CA PHE A 65 -1.06 12.93 18.91
C PHE A 65 -0.24 11.86 18.19
N ASP A 66 0.75 11.28 18.86
CA ASP A 66 1.56 10.18 18.32
C ASP A 66 0.71 8.94 18.01
N PHE A 67 -0.24 8.62 18.88
CA PHE A 67 -1.21 7.55 18.63
C PHE A 67 -2.08 7.82 17.38
N ILE A 68 -2.56 9.06 17.20
CA ILE A 68 -3.35 9.43 16.01
C ILE A 68 -2.50 9.36 14.74
N ILE A 69 -1.24 9.77 14.77
CA ILE A 69 -0.34 9.66 13.61
C ILE A 69 -0.14 8.19 13.25
N GLN A 70 0.12 7.32 14.23
CA GLN A 70 0.30 5.89 14.00
C GLN A 70 -0.95 5.25 13.36
N ASP A 71 -2.14 5.54 13.88
CA ASP A 71 -3.41 5.04 13.32
C ASP A 71 -3.63 5.49 11.87
N ILE A 72 -3.26 6.74 11.55
CA ILE A 72 -3.37 7.27 10.17
C ILE A 72 -2.40 6.55 9.23
N GLU A 73 -1.18 6.26 9.69
CA GLU A 73 -0.19 5.52 8.92
C GLU A 73 -0.64 4.07 8.66
N ASP A 74 -1.15 3.40 9.68
CA ASP A 74 -1.67 2.03 9.59
C ASP A 74 -2.87 1.94 8.64
N LEU A 75 -3.79 2.92 8.69
CA LEU A 75 -4.91 3.02 7.76
C LEU A 75 -4.47 3.21 6.30
N LYS A 76 -3.40 3.99 6.06
CA LYS A 76 -2.83 4.15 4.70
C LYS A 76 -2.25 2.82 4.21
N ILE A 77 -1.56 2.08 5.07
CA ILE A 77 -0.98 0.78 4.75
C ILE A 77 -2.09 -0.22 4.41
N GLU A 78 -3.13 -0.32 5.24
CA GLU A 78 -4.24 -1.25 5.02
C GLU A 78 -4.95 -0.96 3.69
N LYS A 79 -5.29 0.30 3.43
CA LYS A 79 -5.98 0.69 2.19
C LYS A 79 -5.12 0.42 0.94
N THR A 80 -3.82 0.66 1.04
CA THR A 80 -2.87 0.33 -0.04
C THR A 80 -2.82 -1.17 -0.30
N GLN A 81 -2.84 -1.98 0.76
CA GLN A 81 -2.87 -3.43 0.62
C GLN A 81 -4.18 -3.93 0.01
N GLN A 82 -5.32 -3.36 0.41
CA GLN A 82 -6.62 -3.70 -0.17
C GLN A 82 -6.68 -3.38 -1.67
N ILE A 83 -6.18 -2.21 -2.09
CA ILE A 83 -6.12 -1.84 -3.51
C ILE A 83 -5.23 -2.82 -4.28
N ARG A 84 -4.05 -3.15 -3.75
CA ARG A 84 -3.16 -4.15 -4.36
C ARG A 84 -3.83 -5.51 -4.49
N ASN A 85 -4.53 -5.97 -3.45
CA ASN A 85 -5.23 -7.26 -3.48
C ASN A 85 -6.37 -7.26 -4.52
N GLN A 86 -7.13 -6.16 -4.63
CA GLN A 86 -8.17 -6.02 -5.64
C GLN A 86 -7.59 -6.00 -7.06
N GLN A 87 -6.49 -5.29 -7.26
CA GLN A 87 -5.77 -5.28 -8.53
C GLN A 87 -5.24 -6.67 -8.87
N PHE A 88 -4.61 -7.37 -7.92
CA PHE A 88 -4.11 -8.73 -8.12
C PHE A 88 -5.19 -9.69 -8.63
N LEU A 89 -6.38 -9.66 -8.03
CA LEU A 89 -7.51 -10.49 -8.46
C LEU A 89 -7.99 -10.13 -9.87
N LEU A 90 -8.05 -8.83 -10.19
CA LEU A 90 -8.40 -8.38 -11.54
C LEU A 90 -7.39 -8.91 -12.55
N TRP A 91 -6.09 -8.73 -12.29
CA TRP A 91 -5.03 -9.09 -13.23
C TRP A 91 -4.78 -10.61 -13.34
N GLN A 92 -5.16 -11.42 -12.35
CA GLN A 92 -5.14 -12.88 -12.54
C GLN A 92 -6.18 -13.36 -13.56
N SER A 93 -7.29 -12.62 -13.70
CA SER A 93 -8.38 -12.98 -14.62
C SER A 93 -8.20 -12.41 -16.04
N THR A 94 -7.14 -11.63 -16.28
CA THR A 94 -6.96 -10.92 -17.55
C THR A 94 -6.37 -11.79 -18.65
N SER A 95 -6.77 -11.48 -19.89
CA SER A 95 -6.27 -12.12 -21.11
C SER A 95 -4.94 -11.51 -21.57
N PRO A 96 -4.19 -12.19 -22.46
CA PRO A 96 -2.96 -11.65 -23.06
C PRO A 96 -3.12 -10.24 -23.65
N GLY A 97 -4.27 -9.92 -24.26
CA GLY A 97 -4.53 -8.59 -24.81
C GLY A 97 -4.59 -7.47 -23.76
N ALA A 98 -5.02 -7.77 -22.53
CA ALA A 98 -4.97 -6.80 -21.43
C ALA A 98 -3.53 -6.60 -20.91
N TYR A 99 -2.70 -7.65 -20.93
CA TYR A 99 -1.27 -7.51 -20.63
C TYR A 99 -0.55 -6.64 -21.66
N GLU A 100 -0.87 -6.80 -22.95
CA GLU A 100 -0.32 -5.93 -24.01
C GLU A 100 -0.63 -4.45 -23.76
N ALA A 101 -1.88 -4.13 -23.41
CA ALA A 101 -2.28 -2.76 -23.09
C ALA A 101 -1.49 -2.21 -21.89
N LEU A 102 -1.34 -3.00 -20.83
CA LEU A 102 -0.57 -2.60 -19.64
C LEU A 102 0.93 -2.45 -19.95
N ILE A 103 1.51 -3.33 -20.76
CA ILE A 103 2.91 -3.21 -21.22
C ILE A 103 3.11 -1.90 -21.98
N ARG A 104 2.18 -1.56 -22.88
CA ARG A 104 2.21 -0.30 -23.66
C ARG A 104 2.17 0.92 -22.75
N GLU A 105 1.24 0.93 -21.81
CA GLU A 105 1.09 1.99 -20.82
C GLU A 105 2.38 2.19 -20.02
N GLN A 106 2.91 1.12 -19.45
CA GLN A 106 4.10 1.21 -18.61
C GLN A 106 5.35 1.56 -19.41
N CYS A 107 5.54 1.00 -20.61
CA CYS A 107 6.66 1.38 -21.45
C CYS A 107 6.60 2.84 -21.91
N ALA A 108 5.40 3.39 -22.15
CA ALA A 108 5.25 4.81 -22.42
C ALA A 108 5.69 5.68 -21.23
N ALA A 109 5.49 5.21 -20.00
CA ALA A 109 5.90 5.93 -18.79
C ALA A 109 7.41 5.84 -18.49
N VAL A 110 8.09 4.76 -18.88
CA VAL A 110 9.50 4.52 -18.53
C VAL A 110 10.47 4.60 -19.70
N GLY A 111 9.98 4.70 -20.93
CA GLY A 111 10.80 4.80 -22.14
C GLY A 111 11.36 3.46 -22.64
N CYS A 112 10.60 2.37 -22.56
CA CYS A 112 10.98 1.08 -23.18
C CYS A 112 10.26 0.79 -24.51
N ASN A 113 10.80 -0.15 -25.29
CA ASN A 113 10.14 -0.66 -26.50
C ASN A 113 9.05 -1.68 -26.15
N ALA A 114 7.79 -1.24 -26.12
CA ALA A 114 6.65 -2.08 -25.77
C ALA A 114 6.49 -3.31 -26.67
N GLU A 115 6.71 -3.18 -27.98
CA GLU A 115 6.56 -4.32 -28.91
C GLU A 115 7.58 -5.41 -28.64
N GLN A 116 8.79 -5.03 -28.24
CA GLN A 116 9.83 -5.99 -27.88
C GLN A 116 9.45 -6.75 -26.60
N VAL A 117 8.96 -6.04 -25.57
CA VAL A 117 8.48 -6.67 -24.33
C VAL A 117 7.32 -7.62 -24.60
N ILE A 118 6.37 -7.24 -25.47
CA ILE A 118 5.24 -8.11 -25.86
C ILE A 118 5.73 -9.36 -26.60
N ARG A 119 6.69 -9.20 -27.52
CA ARG A 119 7.31 -10.35 -28.21
C ARG A 119 7.93 -11.33 -27.21
N VAL A 120 8.63 -10.82 -26.20
CA VAL A 120 9.21 -11.64 -25.12
C VAL A 120 8.09 -12.36 -24.36
N MET A 121 7.05 -11.66 -23.91
CA MET A 121 5.92 -12.27 -23.19
C MET A 121 5.34 -13.49 -23.93
N TYR A 122 5.09 -13.34 -25.23
CA TYR A 122 4.55 -14.42 -26.05
C TYR A 122 5.54 -15.56 -26.27
N CYS A 123 6.82 -15.24 -26.47
CA CYS A 123 7.87 -16.26 -26.64
C CYS A 123 8.06 -17.10 -25.37
N GLU A 124 8.12 -16.43 -24.22
CA GLU A 124 8.50 -17.02 -22.93
C GLU A 124 7.35 -17.85 -22.32
N SER A 125 6.10 -17.40 -22.45
CA SER A 125 4.97 -18.02 -21.75
C SER A 125 3.68 -18.14 -22.56
N LYS A 126 3.66 -17.60 -23.79
CA LYS A 126 2.42 -17.40 -24.58
C LYS A 126 1.38 -16.56 -23.83
N GLY A 127 1.82 -15.64 -22.97
CA GLY A 127 0.94 -14.80 -22.15
C GLY A 127 0.35 -15.49 -20.91
N ASN A 128 0.93 -16.62 -20.47
CA ASN A 128 0.51 -17.29 -19.25
C ASN A 128 1.26 -16.76 -18.03
N ALA A 129 0.60 -15.95 -17.20
CA ALA A 129 1.18 -15.36 -15.99
C ALA A 129 1.53 -16.37 -14.89
N LEU A 130 1.01 -17.60 -14.99
CA LEU A 130 1.28 -18.70 -14.08
C LEU A 130 2.24 -19.75 -14.67
N ALA A 131 2.85 -19.46 -15.83
CA ALA A 131 3.80 -20.38 -16.47
C ALA A 131 4.97 -20.71 -15.53
N THR A 132 5.41 -21.97 -15.54
CA THR A 132 6.54 -22.42 -14.74
C THR A 132 7.26 -23.57 -15.42
N ASN A 133 8.59 -23.59 -15.31
CA ASN A 133 9.42 -24.75 -15.61
C ASN A 133 10.26 -25.20 -14.38
N GLY A 134 9.86 -24.77 -13.18
CA GLY A 134 10.54 -25.05 -11.91
C GLY A 134 11.66 -24.06 -11.55
N ARG A 135 12.25 -23.36 -12.53
CA ARG A 135 13.27 -22.32 -12.30
C ARG A 135 12.82 -20.93 -12.73
N TYR A 136 12.18 -20.85 -13.89
CA TYR A 136 11.71 -19.63 -14.51
C TYR A 136 10.20 -19.55 -14.48
N LEU A 137 9.69 -18.36 -14.12
CA LEU A 137 8.31 -18.19 -13.67
C LEU A 137 7.62 -17.03 -14.39
N GLY A 138 6.34 -17.23 -14.68
CA GLY A 138 5.42 -16.21 -15.18
C GLY A 138 5.59 -15.82 -16.66
N LEU A 139 4.96 -14.70 -17.00
CA LEU A 139 4.86 -14.05 -18.31
C LEU A 139 6.19 -13.97 -19.04
N PHE A 140 7.25 -13.60 -18.32
CA PHE A 140 8.57 -13.33 -18.89
C PHE A 140 9.63 -14.33 -18.42
N GLN A 141 9.22 -15.46 -17.84
CA GLN A 141 10.13 -16.50 -17.37
C GLN A 141 11.25 -15.91 -16.48
N HIS A 142 10.88 -15.13 -15.46
CA HIS A 142 11.84 -14.58 -14.50
C HIS A 142 12.49 -15.71 -13.69
N ASP A 143 13.80 -15.67 -13.52
CA ASP A 143 14.50 -16.60 -12.62
C ASP A 143 14.08 -16.32 -11.17
N GLN A 144 13.54 -17.34 -10.50
CA GLN A 144 13.02 -17.25 -9.13
C GLN A 144 14.03 -16.72 -8.13
N TYR A 145 15.33 -16.99 -8.32
CA TYR A 145 16.39 -16.57 -7.41
C TYR A 145 16.57 -15.05 -7.41
N TYR A 146 16.43 -14.42 -8.57
CA TYR A 146 16.62 -12.98 -8.72
C TYR A 146 15.34 -12.17 -8.50
N TRP A 147 14.17 -12.82 -8.51
CA TRP A 147 12.89 -12.12 -8.45
C TRP A 147 12.79 -11.19 -7.24
N ILE A 148 13.10 -11.68 -6.04
CA ILE A 148 12.98 -10.90 -4.79
C ILE A 148 13.78 -9.59 -4.89
N ILE A 149 15.03 -9.67 -5.35
CA ILE A 149 15.92 -8.50 -5.47
C ILE A 149 15.44 -7.56 -6.58
N ARG A 150 14.95 -8.09 -7.71
CA ARG A 150 14.40 -7.27 -8.80
C ARG A 150 13.13 -6.54 -8.37
N ALA A 151 12.20 -7.24 -7.73
CA ALA A 151 10.95 -6.67 -7.23
C ALA A 151 11.23 -5.56 -6.21
N GLN A 152 12.18 -5.77 -5.30
CA GLN A 152 12.64 -4.73 -4.37
C GLN A 152 13.27 -3.54 -5.11
N ARG A 153 14.20 -3.78 -6.05
CA ARG A 153 14.87 -2.73 -6.83
C ARG A 153 13.87 -1.83 -7.55
N TYR A 154 12.77 -2.38 -8.05
CA TYR A 154 11.76 -1.65 -8.80
C TYR A 154 10.55 -1.23 -7.94
N GLY A 155 10.68 -1.23 -6.61
CA GLY A 155 9.72 -0.59 -5.70
C GLY A 155 8.47 -1.41 -5.38
N ILE A 156 8.49 -2.73 -5.61
CA ILE A 156 7.40 -3.65 -5.27
C ILE A 156 7.89 -4.84 -4.42
N PRO A 157 8.53 -4.58 -3.26
CA PRO A 157 9.06 -5.65 -2.41
C PRO A 157 7.95 -6.60 -1.96
N GLY A 158 8.26 -7.90 -1.92
CA GLY A 158 7.32 -8.95 -1.52
C GLY A 158 6.27 -9.30 -2.59
N ALA A 159 6.33 -8.69 -3.77
CA ALA A 159 5.45 -9.04 -4.88
C ALA A 159 5.62 -10.51 -5.29
N SER A 160 4.50 -11.17 -5.58
CA SER A 160 4.51 -12.51 -6.17
C SER A 160 5.04 -12.45 -7.61
N VAL A 161 5.92 -13.38 -7.98
CA VAL A 161 6.35 -13.57 -9.38
C VAL A 161 5.20 -14.05 -10.27
N PHE A 162 4.08 -14.47 -9.68
CA PHE A 162 2.87 -14.86 -10.39
C PHE A 162 1.82 -13.73 -10.44
N ASP A 163 2.13 -12.53 -9.93
CA ASP A 163 1.29 -11.36 -10.14
C ASP A 163 1.62 -10.72 -11.50
N PRO A 164 0.74 -10.78 -12.50
CA PRO A 164 1.04 -10.26 -13.84
C PRO A 164 1.36 -8.76 -13.84
N TYR A 165 0.73 -7.95 -12.99
CA TYR A 165 1.07 -6.53 -12.87
C TYR A 165 2.53 -6.34 -12.45
N SER A 166 2.94 -7.02 -11.37
CA SER A 166 4.31 -6.97 -10.85
C SER A 166 5.33 -7.45 -11.88
N GLN A 167 5.02 -8.53 -12.60
CA GLN A 167 5.87 -9.06 -13.66
C GLN A 167 6.10 -8.03 -14.78
N ILE A 168 5.03 -7.38 -15.25
CA ILE A 168 5.09 -6.35 -16.30
C ILE A 168 5.85 -5.12 -15.78
N HIS A 169 5.60 -4.69 -14.54
CA HIS A 169 6.31 -3.57 -13.90
C HIS A 169 7.81 -3.78 -13.79
N VAL A 170 8.24 -4.95 -13.34
CA VAL A 170 9.66 -5.30 -13.25
C VAL A 170 10.29 -5.37 -14.64
N THR A 171 9.65 -6.07 -15.58
CA THR A 171 10.22 -6.27 -16.92
C THR A 171 10.34 -4.95 -17.69
N THR A 172 9.32 -4.09 -17.68
CA THR A 172 9.35 -2.81 -18.41
C THR A 172 10.47 -1.90 -17.88
N ARG A 173 10.67 -1.85 -16.55
CA ARG A 173 11.81 -1.14 -15.93
C ARG A 173 13.14 -1.72 -16.35
N MET A 174 13.29 -3.05 -16.35
CA MET A 174 14.51 -3.71 -16.83
C MET A 174 14.82 -3.35 -18.29
N PHE A 175 13.82 -3.34 -19.17
CA PHE A 175 13.99 -2.95 -20.57
C PHE A 175 14.33 -1.47 -20.73
N SER A 176 13.78 -0.58 -19.89
CA SER A 176 14.17 0.84 -19.91
C SER A 176 15.63 1.09 -19.52
N GLU A 177 16.24 0.15 -18.81
CA GLU A 177 17.64 0.20 -18.37
C GLU A 177 18.60 -0.55 -19.32
N GLY A 178 18.12 -1.03 -20.48
CA GLY A 178 18.96 -1.77 -21.43
C GLY A 178 19.23 -3.22 -21.04
N LEU A 179 18.43 -3.80 -20.13
CA LEU A 179 18.61 -5.18 -19.65
C LEU A 179 17.87 -6.23 -20.49
N GLU A 180 17.35 -5.86 -21.66
CA GLU A 180 16.68 -6.78 -22.59
C GLU A 180 17.59 -7.91 -23.08
N TYR A 181 18.92 -7.76 -22.97
CA TYR A 181 19.89 -8.81 -23.34
C TYR A 181 19.76 -10.08 -22.48
N LEU A 182 19.08 -10.01 -21.33
CA LEU A 182 18.83 -11.15 -20.46
C LEU A 182 17.82 -12.14 -21.07
N TRP A 183 17.07 -11.72 -22.09
CA TRP A 183 16.16 -12.57 -22.85
C TRP A 183 16.74 -12.93 -24.21
N GLN A 184 16.58 -14.19 -24.58
CA GLN A 184 17.01 -14.69 -25.90
C GLN A 184 15.96 -14.38 -26.97
N CYS A 185 14.68 -14.40 -26.59
CA CYS A 185 13.58 -13.96 -27.43
C CYS A 185 13.55 -12.42 -27.46
N LYS A 186 14.07 -11.80 -28.52
CA LYS A 186 14.01 -10.34 -28.73
C LYS A 186 13.63 -10.00 -30.16
#